data_AF-A0A2D9BBL3-F1
#
_entry.id   AF-A0A2D9BBL3-F1
#
_cell.length_a   1.000
_cell.length_b   1.000
_cell.length_c   1.000
_cell.angle_alpha   90.00
_cell.angle_beta   90.00
_cell.angle_gamma   90.00
#
_symmetry.space_group_name_H-M   'P 1'
#
loop_
_entity.id
_entity.type
_entity.pdbx_description
1 polymer ?
#
loop_
_entity_poly.entity_id
_entity_poly.type
_entity_poly.pdbx_seq_one_letter_code
_entity_poly.pdbx_strand_id
1 'polypeptide(L)'
;LNDTVVVFDRIREFFNEHSSWKMNRIINSALNSTLSRTLNTSVTTLIVLLSIFLIGAESIRGLIFALIVGVLVGTYSSLFIATPVFYDTVKKRGIDLTEKKEEEEEEKPEALKK
;
A
#
# COMPACT_ATOMS: atom_id res chain seq x y z
N LEU A 1 2.85 -7.26 -9.56
CA LEU A 1 2.33 -6.51 -10.75
C LEU A 1 0.90 -6.05 -10.52
N ASN A 2 0.00 -6.95 -10.10
CA ASN A 2 -1.37 -6.60 -9.69
C ASN A 2 -1.40 -5.52 -8.60
N ASP A 3 -0.59 -5.69 -7.54
CA ASP A 3 -0.60 -4.79 -6.37
C ASP A 3 -0.26 -3.34 -6.73
N THR A 4 0.71 -3.15 -7.64
CA THR A 4 1.12 -1.83 -8.11
C THR A 4 -0.01 -1.10 -8.84
N VAL A 5 -0.74 -1.79 -9.73
CA VAL A 5 -1.84 -1.17 -10.49
C VAL A 5 -2.99 -0.78 -9.56
N VAL A 6 -3.36 -1.66 -8.63
CA VAL A 6 -4.44 -1.40 -7.66
C VAL A 6 -4.10 -0.23 -6.73
N VAL A 7 -2.86 -0.14 -6.23
CA VAL A 7 -2.41 0.97 -5.39
C VAL A 7 -2.42 2.29 -6.16
N PHE A 8 -1.88 2.32 -7.39
CA PHE A 8 -1.88 3.53 -8.21
C PHE A 8 -3.28 3.98 -8.63
N ASP A 9 -4.18 3.03 -8.93
CA ASP A 9 -5.57 3.34 -9.25
C ASP A 9 -6.28 3.97 -8.04
N ARG A 10 -6.09 3.41 -6.84
CA ARG A 10 -6.67 3.99 -5.61
C ARG A 10 -6.12 5.37 -5.29
N ILE A 11 -4.83 5.61 -5.51
CA ILE A 11 -4.23 6.95 -5.34
C ILE A 11 -4.89 7.95 -6.30
N ARG A 12 -5.16 7.57 -7.56
CA ARG A 12 -5.86 8.44 -8.52
C ARG A 12 -7.31 8.68 -8.12
N GLU A 13 -7.99 7.65 -7.63
CA GLU A 13 -9.38 7.75 -7.15
C GLU A 13 -9.48 8.75 -5.98
N PHE A 14 -8.66 8.58 -4.94
CA PHE A 14 -8.61 9.51 -3.80
C PHE A 14 -8.19 10.93 -4.21
N PHE A 15 -7.35 11.07 -5.23
CA PHE A 15 -6.96 12.39 -5.76
C PHE A 15 -8.13 13.12 -6.44
N ASN A 16 -9.00 12.39 -7.16
CA ASN A 16 -10.19 12.97 -7.79
C ASN A 16 -11.32 13.24 -6.77
N GLU A 17 -11.53 12.36 -5.80
CA GLU A 17 -12.60 12.51 -4.79
C GLU A 17 -12.28 13.59 -3.75
N HIS A 18 -11.00 13.76 -3.39
CA HIS A 18 -10.57 14.64 -2.31
C HIS A 18 -9.56 15.70 -2.77
N SER A 19 -9.94 16.50 -3.78
CA SER A 19 -9.09 17.58 -4.32
C SER A 19 -8.67 18.65 -3.30
N SER A 20 -9.30 18.74 -2.12
CA SER A 20 -8.93 19.68 -1.05
C SER A 20 -7.94 19.11 -0.03
N TRP A 21 -7.68 17.80 -0.03
CA TRP A 21 -6.82 17.15 0.94
C TRP A 21 -5.35 17.29 0.56
N LYS A 22 -4.47 17.35 1.57
CA LYS A 22 -3.03 17.26 1.35
C LYS A 22 -2.69 15.95 0.67
N MET A 23 -1.77 15.98 -0.29
CA MET A 23 -1.32 14.78 -0.99
C MET A 23 -0.85 13.68 -0.02
N ASN A 24 -0.17 14.02 1.08
CA ASN A 24 0.22 13.04 2.08
C ASN A 24 -0.97 12.30 2.71
N ARG A 25 -2.08 13.01 2.97
CA ARG A 25 -3.30 12.40 3.51
C ARG A 25 -3.95 11.49 2.46
N ILE A 26 -4.02 11.95 1.21
CA ILE A 26 -4.54 11.18 0.06
C ILE A 26 -3.76 9.88 -0.11
N ILE A 27 -2.43 9.96 -0.16
CA ILE A 27 -1.55 8.78 -0.32
C ILE A 27 -1.71 7.82 0.87
N ASN A 28 -1.66 8.34 2.11
CA ASN A 28 -1.76 7.48 3.29
C ASN A 28 -3.12 6.78 3.38
N SER A 29 -4.21 7.49 3.07
CA SER A 29 -5.55 6.92 3.04
C SER A 29 -5.72 5.89 1.91
N ALA A 30 -5.22 6.18 0.71
CA ALA A 30 -5.27 5.26 -0.42
C ALA A 30 -4.44 3.99 -0.17
N LEU A 31 -3.24 4.15 0.41
CA LEU A 31 -2.39 3.03 0.83
C LEU A 31 -3.09 2.20 1.89
N ASN A 32 -3.56 2.79 2.99
CA ASN A 32 -4.22 2.04 4.06
C ASN A 32 -5.45 1.26 3.54
N SER A 33 -6.20 1.84 2.60
CA SER A 33 -7.35 1.20 1.95
C SER A 33 -6.97 -0.01 1.06
N THR A 34 -5.79 0.01 0.43
CA THR A 34 -5.33 -1.06 -0.49
C THR A 34 -4.36 -2.04 0.16
N LEU A 35 -3.68 -1.63 1.22
CA LEU A 35 -2.67 -2.39 1.96
C LEU A 35 -3.26 -3.67 2.54
N SER A 36 -4.42 -3.58 3.22
CA SER A 36 -5.05 -4.76 3.82
C SER A 36 -5.40 -5.83 2.79
N ARG A 37 -5.86 -5.44 1.59
CA ARG A 37 -6.18 -6.38 0.51
C ARG A 37 -4.91 -6.99 -0.09
N THR A 38 -3.97 -6.15 -0.51
CA THR A 38 -2.72 -6.58 -1.16
C THR A 38 -1.85 -7.42 -0.22
N LEU A 39 -1.73 -7.04 1.06
CA LEU A 39 -1.06 -7.85 2.06
C LEU A 39 -1.76 -9.17 2.30
N ASN A 40 -3.08 -9.20 2.48
CA ASN A 40 -3.79 -10.47 2.70
C ASN A 40 -3.61 -11.43 1.52
N THR A 41 -3.68 -10.96 0.29
CA THR A 41 -3.46 -11.78 -0.91
C THR A 41 -2.01 -12.25 -1.02
N SER A 42 -1.03 -11.38 -0.77
CA SER A 42 0.39 -11.75 -0.81
C SER A 42 0.76 -12.78 0.29
N VAL A 43 0.20 -12.63 1.50
CA VAL A 43 0.44 -13.55 2.62
C VAL A 43 -0.22 -14.90 2.37
N THR A 44 -1.47 -14.94 1.90
CA THR A 44 -2.13 -16.23 1.58
C THR A 44 -1.42 -16.96 0.45
N THR A 45 -0.98 -16.26 -0.60
CA THR A 45 -0.19 -16.88 -1.67
C THR A 45 1.16 -17.40 -1.16
N LEU A 46 1.84 -16.66 -0.28
CA LEU A 46 3.06 -17.15 0.39
C LEU A 46 2.83 -18.41 1.22
N ILE A 47 1.74 -18.49 1.99
CA ILE A 47 1.38 -19.68 2.78
C ILE A 47 1.14 -20.89 1.85
N VAL A 48 0.45 -20.70 0.74
CA VAL A 48 0.20 -21.75 -0.25
C VAL A 48 1.52 -22.21 -0.89
N LEU A 49 2.37 -21.28 -1.31
CA LEU A 49 3.67 -21.61 -1.92
C LEU A 49 4.60 -22.31 -0.93
N LEU A 50 4.63 -21.89 0.34
CA LEU A 50 5.38 -22.57 1.41
C LEU A 50 4.89 -24.01 1.64
N SER A 51 3.57 -24.21 1.66
CA SER A 51 2.98 -25.55 1.80
C SER A 51 3.40 -26.48 0.65
N ILE A 52 3.37 -25.97 -0.58
CA ILE A 52 3.82 -26.71 -1.77
C ILE A 52 5.34 -26.92 -1.75
N PHE A 53 6.13 -25.97 -1.25
CA PHE A 53 7.58 -26.12 -1.17
C PHE A 53 7.99 -27.25 -0.21
N LEU A 54 7.30 -27.35 0.93
CA LEU A 54 7.58 -28.36 1.95
C LEU A 54 7.08 -29.76 1.54
N ILE A 55 5.84 -29.87 1.03
CA ILE A 55 5.14 -31.15 0.79
C ILE A 55 5.18 -31.57 -0.70
N GLY A 56 5.48 -30.65 -1.62
CA GLY A 56 5.43 -30.88 -3.07
C GLY A 56 6.61 -31.68 -3.63
N ALA A 57 6.49 -32.06 -4.90
CA ALA A 57 7.47 -32.86 -5.62
C ALA A 57 8.78 -32.10 -5.88
N GLU A 58 9.91 -32.81 -5.85
CA GLU A 58 11.24 -32.21 -6.09
C GLU A 58 11.37 -31.54 -7.46
N SER A 59 10.71 -32.08 -8.49
CA SER A 59 10.75 -31.55 -9.85
C SER A 59 10.21 -30.12 -9.97
N ILE A 60 9.31 -29.69 -9.07
CA ILE A 60 8.72 -28.34 -9.08
C ILE A 60 9.31 -27.40 -8.02
N ARG A 61 10.18 -27.89 -7.13
CA ARG A 61 10.74 -27.08 -6.03
C ARG A 61 11.51 -25.85 -6.52
N GLY A 62 12.28 -25.98 -7.61
CA GLY A 62 13.01 -24.86 -8.20
C GLY A 62 12.08 -23.76 -8.73
N LEU A 63 10.96 -24.15 -9.34
CA LEU A 63 9.93 -23.21 -9.80
C LEU A 63 9.24 -22.52 -8.62
N ILE A 64 8.82 -23.28 -7.61
CA ILE A 64 8.16 -22.74 -6.41
C ILE A 64 9.09 -21.78 -5.66
N PHE A 65 10.39 -22.09 -5.55
CA PHE A 65 11.37 -21.20 -4.94
C PHE A 65 11.47 -19.85 -5.68
N ALA A 66 11.52 -19.88 -7.02
CA ALA A 66 11.51 -18.66 -7.83
C ALA A 66 10.23 -17.84 -7.62
N LEU A 67 9.06 -18.49 -7.49
CA LEU A 67 7.79 -17.84 -7.21
C LEU A 67 7.77 -17.19 -5.82
N ILE A 68 8.29 -17.86 -4.78
CA ILE A 68 8.37 -17.30 -3.42
C ILE A 68 9.21 -16.02 -3.42
N VAL A 69 10.40 -16.06 -4.04
CA VAL A 69 11.27 -14.88 -4.15
C VAL A 69 10.59 -13.77 -4.95
N GLY A 70 9.94 -14.10 -6.06
CA GLY A 70 9.21 -13.14 -6.90
C GLY A 70 8.05 -12.46 -6.18
N VAL A 71 7.28 -13.19 -5.38
CA VAL A 71 6.18 -12.64 -4.57
C VAL A 71 6.72 -11.75 -3.45
N LEU A 72 7.79 -12.14 -2.76
CA LEU A 72 8.42 -11.32 -1.71
C LEU A 72 8.94 -9.99 -2.26
N VAL A 73 9.73 -10.03 -3.33
CA VAL A 73 10.29 -8.83 -3.97
C VAL A 73 9.18 -7.98 -4.58
N GLY A 74 8.20 -8.60 -5.24
CA GLY A 74 7.07 -7.91 -5.87
C GLY A 74 6.20 -7.17 -4.87
N THR A 75 5.82 -7.82 -3.77
CA THR A 75 4.96 -7.25 -2.72
C THR A 75 5.68 -6.12 -1.98
N TYR A 76 6.95 -6.32 -1.63
CA TYR A 76 7.77 -5.29 -1.00
C TYR A 76 7.95 -4.08 -1.92
N SER A 77 8.31 -4.31 -3.19
CA SER A 77 8.50 -3.24 -4.17
C SER A 77 7.22 -2.43 -4.39
N SER A 78 6.04 -3.07 -4.48
CA SER A 78 4.79 -2.34 -4.75
C SER A 78 4.37 -1.46 -3.59
N LEU A 79 4.66 -1.83 -2.34
CA LEU A 79 4.23 -1.09 -1.16
C LEU A 79 5.25 -0.03 -0.72
N PHE A 80 6.54 -0.39 -0.74
CA PHE A 80 7.60 0.45 -0.18
C PHE A 80 8.33 1.31 -1.21
N ILE A 81 8.32 0.96 -2.51
CA ILE A 81 8.96 1.78 -3.56
C ILE A 81 7.95 2.70 -4.25
N ALA A 82 6.69 2.26 -4.43
CA ALA A 82 5.66 3.10 -5.06
C ALA A 82 5.35 4.37 -4.24
N THR A 83 5.29 4.26 -2.92
CA THR A 83 5.00 5.37 -2.00
C THR A 83 6.02 6.52 -2.07
N PRO A 84 7.35 6.28 -1.92
CA PRO A 84 8.35 7.35 -2.05
C PRO A 84 8.52 7.85 -3.49
N VAL A 85 8.40 6.98 -4.50
CA VAL A 85 8.50 7.41 -5.91
C VAL A 85 7.34 8.35 -6.28
N PHE A 86 6.13 8.06 -5.79
CA PHE A 86 4.99 8.92 -5.99
C PHE A 86 5.15 10.24 -5.22
N TYR A 87 5.59 10.20 -3.95
CA TYR A 87 5.88 11.39 -3.16
C TYR A 87 6.90 12.30 -3.84
N ASP A 88 7.99 11.74 -4.37
CA ASP A 88 9.06 12.50 -5.03
C ASP A 88 8.61 13.09 -6.38
N THR A 89 7.74 12.38 -7.11
CA THR A 89 7.12 12.87 -8.35
C THR A 89 6.17 14.05 -8.10
N VAL A 90 5.44 14.04 -6.97
CA VAL A 90 4.57 15.16 -6.59
C VAL A 90 5.39 16.37 -6.12
N LYS A 91 6.45 16.15 -5.34
CA LYS A 91 7.36 17.21 -4.88
C LYS A 91 8.00 17.98 -6.03
N LYS A 92 8.36 17.29 -7.12
CA LYS A 92 8.97 17.90 -8.32
C LYS A 92 8.00 18.76 -9.15
N ARG A 93 6.68 18.66 -8.94
CA ARG A 93 5.65 19.45 -9.64
C ARG A 93 5.25 20.76 -8.94
N GLY A 94 5.94 21.14 -7.85
CA GLY A 94 5.76 22.47 -7.25
C GLY A 94 4.46 22.66 -6.46
N ILE A 95 3.85 21.57 -5.98
CA ILE A 95 2.79 21.66 -4.97
C ILE A 95 3.47 21.83 -3.62
N ASP A 96 3.49 23.06 -3.12
CA ASP A 96 4.08 23.44 -1.84
C ASP A 96 3.42 22.64 -0.71
N LEU A 97 4.24 21.83 -0.02
CA LEU A 97 3.84 20.88 1.00
C LEU A 97 3.71 21.52 2.39
N THR A 98 3.80 22.84 2.50
CA THR A 98 4.05 23.50 3.80
C THR A 98 2.89 24.28 4.39
N GLU A 99 1.76 24.47 3.70
CA GLU A 99 0.62 25.20 4.29
C GLU A 99 -0.71 24.48 4.13
N LYS A 100 -1.14 23.80 5.21
CA LYS A 100 -2.43 24.05 5.87
C LYS A 100 -2.61 23.15 7.09
N LYS A 101 -2.23 23.69 8.24
CA LYS A 101 -2.73 23.44 9.61
C LYS A 101 -3.23 22.04 9.96
N GLU A 102 -2.55 21.46 10.95
CA GLU A 102 -3.02 20.40 11.85
C GLU A 102 -4.06 20.95 12.85
N GLU A 103 -5.03 21.75 12.40
CA GLU A 103 -6.14 22.18 13.25
C GLU A 103 -7.40 21.43 12.78
N GLU A 104 -8.07 20.74 13.72
CA GLU A 104 -9.28 19.91 13.60
C GLU A 104 -9.08 18.38 13.62
N GLU A 105 -8.52 17.84 14.70
CA GLU A 105 -9.02 16.56 15.26
C GLU A 105 -8.91 16.45 16.80
N GLU A 106 -8.38 17.46 17.50
CA GLU A 106 -8.49 17.61 18.97
C GLU A 106 -9.54 18.65 19.38
N GLU A 107 -10.81 18.53 18.98
CA GLU A 107 -11.89 19.21 19.72
C GLU A 107 -13.28 18.61 19.44
N LYS A 108 -13.70 17.61 20.25
CA LYS A 108 -15.00 17.54 20.97
C LYS A 108 -15.31 16.12 21.50
N PRO A 109 -16.03 15.99 22.63
CA PRO A 109 -15.42 15.71 23.93
C PRO A 109 -15.89 14.40 24.59
N GLU A 110 -15.02 13.79 25.38
CA GLU A 110 -15.36 12.82 26.43
C GLU A 110 -16.09 13.49 27.61
N ALA A 111 -17.26 14.07 27.34
CA ALA A 111 -18.14 14.60 28.37
C ALA A 111 -19.54 14.01 28.21
N LEU A 112 -19.70 12.70 28.44
CA LEU A 112 -20.93 12.12 28.97
C LEU A 112 -20.70 10.71 29.55
N LYS A 113 -19.87 10.66 30.60
CA LYS A 113 -20.06 9.70 31.71
C LYS A 113 -20.52 10.50 32.92
N LYS A 114 -21.83 10.56 33.13
CA LYS A 114 -22.48 10.62 34.45
C LYS A 114 -23.91 10.13 34.29
#